data_AF-A0A9X8G5R5-F1
#
_entry.id   AF-A0A9X8G5R5-F1
#
_cell.length_a   1.000
_cell.length_b   1.000
_cell.length_c   1.000
_cell.angle_alpha   90.00
_cell.angle_beta   90.00
_cell.angle_gamma   90.00
#
_symmetry.space_group_name_H-M   'P 1'
#
loop_
_entity.id
_entity.type
_entity.pdbx_description
1 polymer ?
#
loop_
_entity_poly.entity_id
_entity_poly.type
_entity_poly.pdbx_seq_one_letter_code
_entity_poly.pdbx_strand_id
1 'polypeptide(L)'
;MKGNVVHHEHRIGFIVIRDENGEFAVAELLGSYDVERGDVVSGELQTSGGGTLFNETQDESMDVFMKGYGLSEQDAISYILRTH
;
A
#
# COMPACT_ATOMS: atom_id res chain seq x y z
N MET A 1 9.31 -3.65 -7.86
CA MET A 1 9.88 -3.53 -6.50
C MET A 1 9.04 -4.39 -5.56
N LYS A 2 9.58 -4.85 -4.42
CA LYS A 2 8.80 -5.54 -3.40
C LYS A 2 8.61 -4.67 -2.16
N GLY A 3 7.58 -4.98 -1.38
CA GLY A 3 7.33 -4.37 -0.09
C GLY A 3 6.42 -5.23 0.78
N ASN A 4 6.40 -4.93 2.07
CA ASN A 4 5.52 -5.61 3.02
C ASN A 4 4.39 -4.68 3.43
N VAL A 5 3.17 -5.21 3.47
CA VAL A 5 2.03 -4.49 4.05
C VAL A 5 2.24 -4.38 5.55
N VAL A 6 2.35 -3.16 6.06
CA VAL A 6 2.55 -2.89 7.49
C VAL A 6 1.28 -2.45 8.19
N HIS A 7 0.30 -1.98 7.42
CA HIS A 7 -1.01 -1.56 7.92
C HIS A 7 -2.08 -1.64 6.83
N HIS A 8 -3.28 -2.08 7.20
CA HIS A 8 -4.48 -1.98 6.40
C HIS A 8 -5.51 -1.18 7.19
N GLU A 9 -5.91 -0.03 6.64
CA GLU A 9 -7.00 0.79 7.14
C GLU A 9 -8.29 0.45 6.39
N HIS A 10 -9.06 -0.49 6.97
CA HIS A 10 -10.31 -0.97 6.39
C HIS A 10 -11.39 0.11 6.25
N ARG A 11 -11.34 1.20 7.04
CA ARG A 11 -12.36 2.27 7.01
C ARG A 11 -12.41 3.00 5.66
N ILE A 12 -11.25 3.16 5.02
CA ILE A 12 -11.10 3.92 3.78
C ILE A 12 -10.46 3.08 2.65
N GLY A 13 -10.22 1.79 2.90
CA GLY A 13 -9.64 0.88 1.91
C GLY A 13 -8.18 1.17 1.59
N PHE A 14 -7.42 1.72 2.54
CA PHE A 14 -6.02 2.08 2.31
C PHE A 14 -5.07 1.05 2.91
N ILE A 15 -3.95 0.83 2.24
CA ILE A 15 -2.85 0.01 2.73
C ILE A 15 -1.57 0.83 2.79
N VAL A 16 -0.72 0.52 3.77
CA VAL A 16 0.64 1.05 3.90
C VAL A 16 1.61 -0.05 3.62
N ILE A 17 2.55 0.24 2.73
CA ILE A 17 3.57 -0.69 2.27
C ILE A 17 4.92 -0.12 2.66
N ARG A 18 5.76 -0.93 3.30
CA ARG A 18 7.17 -0.61 3.51
C ARG A 18 8.00 -1.30 2.42
N ASP A 19 8.71 -0.53 1.63
CA ASP A 19 9.55 -1.07 0.56
C ASP A 19 10.88 -1.62 1.07
N GLU A 20 11.68 -2.16 0.15
CA GLU A 20 13.00 -2.73 0.42
C GLU A 20 14.03 -1.70 0.90
N ASN A 21 13.83 -0.40 0.61
CA ASN A 21 14.67 0.70 1.08
C ASN A 21 14.27 1.18 2.49
N GLY A 22 13.15 0.66 3.02
CA GLY A 22 12.59 1.06 4.29
C GLY A 22 11.72 2.32 4.23
N GLU A 23 11.43 2.82 3.03
CA GLU A 23 10.51 3.92 2.78
C GLU A 23 9.06 3.41 2.75
N PHE A 24 8.12 4.31 2.97
CA PHE A 24 6.70 3.97 3.04
C PHE A 24 5.96 4.49 1.82
N ALA A 25 5.04 3.67 1.33
CA ALA A 25 4.06 4.01 0.31
C ALA A 25 2.64 3.80 0.85
N VAL A 26 1.71 4.62 0.37
CA VAL A 26 0.29 4.54 0.71
C VAL A 26 -0.48 4.30 -0.59
N ALA A 27 -1.31 3.26 -0.60
CA ALA A 27 -2.15 2.91 -1.73
C ALA A 27 -3.61 2.76 -1.29
N GLU A 28 -4.54 3.20 -2.13
CA GLU A 28 -5.97 2.93 -2.00
C GLU A 28 -6.30 1.70 -2.84
N LEU A 29 -7.00 0.73 -2.27
CA LEU A 29 -7.54 -0.43 -2.98
C LEU A 29 -8.77 0.01 -3.80
N LEU A 30 -8.77 -0.25 -5.11
CA LEU A 30 -9.89 0.09 -6.00
C LEU A 30 -10.93 -1.04 -6.11
N GLY A 31 -10.84 -2.03 -5.24
CA GLY A 31 -11.68 -3.22 -5.20
C GLY A 31 -11.67 -3.86 -3.83
N SER A 32 -12.42 -4.96 -3.70
CA SER A 32 -12.41 -5.78 -2.49
C SER A 32 -11.36 -6.88 -2.64
N TYR A 33 -10.19 -6.67 -2.04
CA TYR A 33 -9.07 -7.60 -2.04
C TYR A 33 -8.78 -8.05 -0.61
N ASP A 34 -8.35 -9.30 -0.44
CA ASP A 34 -7.93 -9.80 0.86
C ASP A 34 -6.46 -9.45 1.08
N VAL A 35 -6.22 -8.42 1.90
CA VAL A 35 -4.89 -7.89 2.18
C VAL A 35 -4.72 -7.76 3.67
N GLU A 36 -3.69 -8.42 4.20
CA GLU A 36 -3.38 -8.40 5.63
C GLU A 36 -2.01 -7.80 5.91
N ARG A 37 -1.83 -7.36 7.16
CA ARG A 37 -0.52 -6.95 7.64
C ARG A 37 0.42 -8.16 7.60
N GLY A 38 1.57 -7.99 6.95
CA GLY A 38 2.57 -9.02 6.76
C GLY A 38 2.61 -9.59 5.34
N ASP A 39 1.58 -9.31 4.53
CA ASP A 39 1.57 -9.71 3.12
C ASP A 39 2.71 -9.06 2.35
N VAL A 40 3.30 -9.83 1.43
CA VAL A 40 4.33 -9.36 0.51
C VAL A 40 3.66 -8.94 -0.79
N VAL A 41 3.90 -7.70 -1.20
CA VAL A 41 3.38 -7.14 -2.45
C VAL A 41 4.51 -6.77 -3.39
N SER A 42 4.27 -6.89 -4.69
CA SER A 42 5.20 -6.44 -5.72
C SER A 42 4.53 -5.63 -6.82
N GLY A 43 5.30 -4.73 -7.42
CA GLY A 43 4.81 -3.83 -8.47
C GLY A 43 5.54 -2.50 -8.50
N GLU A 44 4.87 -1.48 -9.03
CA GLU A 44 5.36 -0.11 -9.10
C GLU A 44 4.93 0.68 -7.85
N LEU A 45 5.72 0.60 -6.77
CA LEU A 45 5.41 1.26 -5.49
C LEU A 45 5.89 2.73 -5.44
N GLN A 46 6.76 3.16 -6.36
CA GLN A 46 7.36 4.49 -6.42
C GLN A 46 6.75 5.35 -7.53
N THR A 47 5.42 5.33 -7.63
CA THR A 47 4.67 6.14 -8.59
C THR A 47 3.43 6.74 -7.93
N SER A 48 2.82 7.72 -8.59
CA SER A 48 1.56 8.31 -8.17
C SER A 48 0.50 8.03 -9.23
N GLY A 49 -0.72 7.70 -8.80
CA GLY A 49 -1.84 7.41 -9.70
C GLY A 49 -2.26 5.94 -9.71
N GLY A 50 -3.11 5.59 -10.68
CA GLY A 50 -3.63 4.22 -10.82
C GLY A 50 -2.56 3.24 -11.28
N GLY A 51 -2.57 2.03 -10.72
CA GLY A 51 -1.68 0.95 -11.09
C GLY A 51 -2.17 -0.39 -10.56
N THR A 52 -1.40 -1.45 -10.79
CA THR A 52 -1.69 -2.80 -10.30
C THR A 52 -0.53 -3.25 -9.43
N LEU A 53 -0.84 -3.75 -8.24
CA LEU A 53 0.10 -4.47 -7.37
C LEU A 53 -0.26 -5.95 -7.35
N PHE A 54 0.72 -6.81 -7.14
CA PHE A 54 0.51 -8.24 -6.98
C PHE A 54 0.79 -8.63 -5.53
N ASN A 55 -0.19 -9.19 -4.83
CA ASN A 55 -0.03 -9.79 -3.51
C ASN A 55 0.56 -11.20 -3.69
N GLU A 56 1.85 -11.34 -3.42
CA GLU A 56 2.57 -12.61 -3.56
C GLU A 56 2.16 -13.63 -2.48
N THR A 57 1.67 -13.16 -1.34
CA THR A 57 1.24 -14.05 -0.24
C THR A 57 -0.12 -14.69 -0.55
N GLN A 58 -1.02 -13.93 -1.18
CA GLN A 58 -2.37 -14.38 -1.52
C GLN A 58 -2.52 -14.84 -2.99
N ASP A 59 -1.47 -14.70 -3.81
CA ASP A 59 -1.47 -15.01 -5.26
C ASP A 59 -2.57 -14.23 -6.04
N GLU A 60 -2.71 -12.93 -5.73
CA GLU A 60 -3.79 -12.08 -6.26
C GLU A 60 -3.27 -10.74 -6.83
N SER A 61 -3.78 -10.34 -8.00
CA SER A 61 -3.55 -9.01 -8.58
C SER A 61 -4.59 -8.01 -8.07
N MET A 62 -4.12 -6.84 -7.64
CA MET A 62 -4.91 -5.78 -7.02
C MET A 62 -4.79 -4.49 -7.80
N ASP A 63 -5.91 -3.94 -8.24
CA ASP A 63 -5.96 -2.58 -8.76
C ASP A 63 -5.93 -1.58 -7.61
N VAL A 64 -4.97 -0.65 -7.68
CA VAL A 64 -4.72 0.33 -6.63
C VAL A 64 -4.57 1.73 -7.19
N PHE A 65 -4.74 2.73 -6.32
CA PHE A 65 -4.35 4.11 -6.58
C PHE A 65 -3.29 4.54 -5.59
N MET A 66 -2.07 4.76 -6.08
CA MET A 66 -0.94 5.21 -5.28
C MET A 66 -1.14 6.66 -4.85
N LYS A 67 -1.24 6.87 -3.53
CA LYS A 67 -1.47 8.17 -2.89
C LYS A 67 -0.19 8.90 -2.54
N GLY A 68 0.88 8.16 -2.28
CA GLY A 68 2.21 8.68 -1.98
C GLY A 68 3.23 7.56 -1.81
N TYR A 69 4.50 7.90 -2.01
CA TYR A 69 5.66 7.01 -1.91
C TYR A 69 6.88 7.80 -1.40
N GLY A 70 7.93 7.10 -0.99
CA GLY A 70 9.13 7.75 -0.43
C GLY A 70 8.86 8.46 0.90
N LEU A 71 7.83 8.03 1.63
CA LEU A 71 7.38 8.67 2.86
C LEU A 71 8.15 8.13 4.07
N SER A 72 8.24 8.94 5.12
CA SER A 72 8.54 8.42 6.44
C SER A 72 7.33 7.68 7.02
N GLU A 73 7.56 6.86 8.04
CA GLU A 73 6.48 6.18 8.78
C GLU A 73 5.46 7.18 9.36
N GLN A 74 5.95 8.29 9.91
CA GLN A 74 5.10 9.33 10.50
C GLN A 74 4.23 10.04 9.45
N ASP A 75 4.76 10.27 8.25
CA ASP A 75 4.01 10.87 7.16
C ASP A 75 2.92 9.92 6.65
N ALA A 76 3.23 8.63 6.51
CA ALA A 76 2.26 7.61 6.12
C ALA A 76 1.12 7.48 7.14
N ILE A 77 1.45 7.44 8.44
CA ILE A 77 0.46 7.44 9.53
C ILE A 77 -0.40 8.72 9.48
N SER A 78 0.24 9.88 9.32
CA SER A 78 -0.47 11.16 9.24
C SER A 78 -1.42 11.21 8.04
N TYR A 79 -1.04 10.61 6.91
CA TYR A 79 -1.87 10.52 5.72
C TYR A 79 -3.18 9.78 6.01
N ILE A 80 -3.08 8.62 6.64
CA ILE A 80 -4.25 7.79 6.98
C ILE A 80 -5.13 8.49 8.02
N LEU A 81 -4.54 9.07 9.06
CA LEU A 81 -5.31 9.71 10.14
C LEU A 81 -6.07 10.96 9.69
N ARG A 82 -5.56 11.68 8.68
CA ARG A 82 -6.14 12.94 8.19
C ARG A 82 -7.18 12.74 7.08
N THR A 83 -7.22 11.56 6.50
CA THR A 83 -8.19 11.23 5.45
C THR A 83 -9.50 10.80 6.12
N HIS A 84 -10.52 11.68 6.06
CA HIS A 84 -11.85 11.51 6.65
C HIS A 84 -12.92 11.39 5.58
#